data_AF-A0A388Q0W9-F1
#
_entry.id   AF-A0A388Q0W9-F1
#
_cell.length_a   1.000
_cell.length_b   1.000
_cell.length_c   1.000
_cell.angle_alpha   90.00
_cell.angle_beta   90.00
_cell.angle_gamma   90.00
#
_symmetry.space_group_name_H-M   'P 1'
#
loop_
_entity.id
_entity.type
_entity.pdbx_description
1 polymer ?
#
loop_
_entity_poly.entity_id
_entity_poly.type
_entity_poly.pdbx_seq_one_letter_code
_entity_poly.pdbx_strand_id
1 'polypeptide(L)'
;MKVADKVFIGKDIIHAEIFKKADERTTYNMIYVDGKTGVSYAKRFNVTGITRDKEYDLTKGTPKSKSLYFTSNPNGESELVSISLSAACKAKIKTFEFDLPNSVSKAGVAWVIR
;
A
#
# COMPACT_ATOMS: atom_id res chain seq x y z
N MET A 1 5.70 -21.27 24.86
CA MET A 1 5.00 -20.38 23.92
C MET A 1 3.97 -19.60 24.75
N LYS A 2 4.21 -18.32 25.05
CA LYS A 2 3.21 -17.53 25.79
C LYS A 2 2.09 -17.18 24.81
N VAL A 3 0.90 -17.72 25.05
CA VAL A 3 -0.32 -17.29 24.38
C VAL A 3 -0.55 -15.84 24.83
N ALA A 4 -0.58 -14.92 23.87
CA ALA A 4 -0.89 -13.52 24.17
C ALA A 4 -2.40 -13.37 24.36
N ASP A 5 -2.80 -12.41 25.19
CA ASP A 5 -4.20 -12.06 25.38
C ASP A 5 -4.84 -11.62 24.06
N LYS A 6 -6.15 -11.84 23.95
CA LYS A 6 -6.91 -11.47 22.76
C LYS A 6 -6.92 -9.95 22.64
N VAL A 7 -6.33 -9.43 21.57
CA VAL A 7 -6.37 -8.01 21.22
C VAL A 7 -7.51 -7.79 20.23
N PHE A 8 -8.35 -6.79 20.49
CA PHE A 8 -9.38 -6.38 19.57
C PHE A 8 -8.77 -5.41 18.54
N ILE A 9 -8.66 -5.87 17.29
CA ILE A 9 -8.33 -5.01 16.16
C ILE A 9 -9.66 -4.43 15.65
N GLY A 10 -9.67 -3.14 15.31
CA GLY A 10 -10.87 -2.41 14.91
C GLY A 10 -11.61 -3.00 13.70
N LYS A 11 -12.63 -2.29 13.25
CA LYS A 11 -13.40 -2.65 12.05
C LYS A 11 -12.65 -2.21 10.78
N ASP A 12 -12.96 -2.82 9.65
CA ASP A 12 -12.39 -2.52 8.32
C ASP A 12 -10.91 -2.91 8.13
N ILE A 13 -10.57 -4.17 8.48
CA ILE A 13 -9.28 -4.77 8.17
C ILE A 13 -9.17 -4.98 6.65
N ILE A 14 -8.17 -4.35 6.01
CA ILE A 14 -7.92 -4.47 4.56
C ILE A 14 -7.27 -5.84 4.24
N HIS A 15 -6.29 -6.26 5.04
CA HIS A 15 -5.56 -7.50 4.83
C HIS A 15 -5.05 -8.07 6.16
N ALA A 16 -5.07 -9.39 6.30
CA ALA A 16 -4.52 -10.10 7.44
C ALA A 16 -3.85 -11.40 6.99
N GLU A 17 -2.57 -11.57 7.32
CA GLU A 17 -1.80 -12.76 6.98
C GLU A 17 -0.78 -13.12 8.06
N ILE A 18 -0.25 -14.33 7.99
CA ILE A 18 0.79 -14.80 8.89
C ILE A 18 2.14 -14.24 8.44
N PHE A 19 2.67 -13.29 9.20
CA PHE A 19 3.99 -12.73 8.95
C PHE A 19 5.10 -13.77 9.19
N LYS A 20 5.86 -14.09 8.14
CA LYS A 20 7.01 -14.99 8.20
C LYS A 20 8.28 -14.16 8.44
N LYS A 21 8.86 -14.30 9.63
CA LYS A 21 10.12 -13.64 9.97
C LYS A 21 11.22 -14.14 9.02
N ALA A 22 11.98 -13.20 8.43
CA ALA A 22 12.98 -13.42 7.37
C ALA A 22 12.44 -13.66 5.95
N ASP A 23 11.17 -13.36 5.68
CA ASP A 23 10.66 -13.27 4.32
C ASP A 23 10.97 -11.90 3.71
N GLU A 24 11.91 -11.85 2.77
CA GLU A 24 12.26 -10.65 2.00
C GLU A 24 11.61 -10.64 0.61
N ARG A 25 10.94 -11.73 0.23
CA ARG A 25 10.39 -11.93 -1.12
C ARG A 25 9.00 -11.30 -1.25
N THR A 26 8.21 -11.37 -0.18
CA THR A 26 6.88 -10.79 -0.15
C THR A 26 6.95 -9.29 -0.36
N THR A 27 6.32 -8.85 -1.45
CA THR A 27 6.23 -7.45 -1.84
C THR A 27 4.79 -6.99 -1.73
N TYR A 28 4.58 -5.87 -1.04
CA TYR A 28 3.28 -5.25 -0.93
C TYR A 28 3.18 -4.09 -1.89
N ASN A 29 2.09 -4.06 -2.65
CA ASN A 29 1.73 -2.92 -3.48
C ASN A 29 0.51 -2.26 -2.88
N MET A 30 0.57 -0.94 -2.75
CA MET A 30 -0.50 -0.13 -2.22
C MET A 30 -0.70 1.11 -3.08
N ILE A 31 -1.95 1.41 -3.40
CA ILE A 31 -2.36 2.69 -3.97
C ILE A 31 -3.28 3.36 -2.96
N TYR A 32 -3.01 4.62 -2.63
CA TYR A 32 -3.82 5.40 -1.70
C TYR A 32 -3.99 6.83 -2.16
N VAL A 33 -5.10 7.45 -1.74
CA VAL A 33 -5.34 8.88 -1.93
C VAL A 33 -4.95 9.62 -0.66
N ASP A 34 -4.16 10.67 -0.80
CA ASP A 34 -3.86 11.60 0.27
C ASP A 34 -5.07 12.49 0.59
N GLY A 35 -5.53 12.45 1.83
CA GLY A 35 -6.77 13.16 2.23
C GLY A 35 -6.68 14.69 2.16
N LYS A 36 -5.46 15.25 2.24
CA LYS A 36 -5.24 16.70 2.16
C LYS A 36 -5.24 17.23 0.73
N THR A 37 -4.54 16.54 -0.17
CA THR A 37 -4.31 17.02 -1.55
C THR A 37 -5.21 16.36 -2.59
N GLY A 38 -5.86 15.24 -2.25
CA GLY A 38 -6.62 14.43 -3.20
C GLY A 38 -5.73 13.73 -4.24
N VAL A 39 -4.41 13.75 -4.05
CA VAL A 39 -3.46 13.11 -4.94
C VAL A 39 -3.36 11.64 -4.62
N SER A 40 -3.43 10.80 -5.66
CA SER A 40 -3.21 9.36 -5.55
C SER A 40 -1.72 9.06 -5.56
N TYR A 41 -1.29 8.09 -4.75
CA TYR A 41 0.08 7.64 -4.66
C TYR A 41 0.15 6.13 -4.80
N ALA A 42 1.12 5.63 -5.57
CA ALA A 42 1.52 4.22 -5.55
C ALA A 42 2.76 4.04 -4.68
N LYS A 43 2.72 2.99 -3.86
CA LYS A 43 3.80 2.57 -2.95
C LYS A 43 4.02 1.07 -3.10
N ARG A 44 5.26 0.70 -3.40
CA ARG A 44 5.74 -0.68 -3.38
C ARG A 44 6.75 -0.80 -2.24
N PHE A 45 6.53 -1.75 -1.33
CA PHE A 45 7.38 -1.91 -0.16
C PHE A 45 7.43 -3.37 0.31
N ASN A 46 8.52 -3.71 0.97
CA ASN A 46 8.71 -5.02 1.59
C ASN A 46 8.73 -4.80 3.10
N VAL A 47 8.06 -5.68 3.84
CA VAL A 47 8.06 -5.62 5.30
C VAL A 47 9.02 -6.69 5.81
N THR A 48 10.21 -6.28 6.22
CA THR A 48 11.24 -7.21 6.72
C THR A 48 11.15 -7.44 8.22
N GLY A 49 10.42 -6.59 8.94
CA GLY A 49 10.20 -6.72 10.37
C GLY A 49 8.98 -5.94 10.85
N ILE A 50 8.20 -6.57 11.74
CA ILE A 50 7.12 -5.93 12.47
C ILE A 50 7.43 -5.96 13.96
N THR A 51 7.14 -4.88 14.67
CA THR A 51 7.06 -4.87 16.13
C THR A 51 5.59 -4.93 16.52
N ARG A 52 5.24 -5.76 17.50
CA ARG A 52 3.83 -5.99 17.89
C ARG A 52 3.20 -4.77 18.57
N ASP A 53 4.04 -3.86 19.02
CA ASP A 53 3.68 -2.77 19.94
C ASP A 53 3.57 -1.43 19.19
N LYS A 54 3.88 -1.41 17.88
CA LYS A 54 3.86 -0.20 17.06
C LYS A 54 3.01 -0.40 15.82
N GLU A 55 2.08 0.53 15.65
CA GLU A 55 1.37 0.72 14.40
C GLU A 55 2.24 1.56 13.45
N TYR A 56 2.29 1.16 12.19
CA TYR A 56 3.02 1.88 11.15
C TYR A 56 2.03 2.47 10.15
N ASP A 57 2.06 3.79 10.00
CA ASP A 57 1.26 4.45 8.97
C ASP A 57 1.86 4.17 7.58
N LEU A 58 1.05 3.57 6.70
CA LEU A 58 1.45 3.27 5.33
C LEU A 58 1.24 4.44 4.38
N THR A 59 0.45 5.44 4.79
CA THR A 59 0.16 6.68 4.08
C THR A 59 1.12 7.81 4.51
N LYS A 60 0.87 9.04 4.04
CA LYS A 60 1.60 10.24 4.51
C LYS A 60 1.17 10.74 5.90
N GLY A 61 0.27 10.04 6.59
CA GLY A 61 -0.24 10.47 7.90
C GLY A 61 -1.23 11.63 7.86
N THR A 62 -1.76 11.94 6.67
CA THR A 62 -2.79 12.98 6.57
C THR A 62 -4.17 12.40 6.90
N PRO A 63 -4.98 13.13 7.70
CA PRO A 63 -6.35 12.71 7.99
C PRO A 63 -7.15 12.53 6.71
N LYS A 64 -8.05 11.53 6.70
CA LYS A 64 -8.91 11.16 5.55
C LYS A 64 -8.17 10.55 4.35
N SER A 65 -6.91 10.14 4.52
CA SER A 65 -6.26 9.28 3.52
C SER A 65 -7.02 7.95 3.39
N LYS A 66 -7.16 7.45 2.17
CA LYS A 66 -7.90 6.21 1.87
C LYS A 66 -7.05 5.29 1.03
N SER A 67 -6.95 4.02 1.41
CA SER A 67 -6.42 2.97 0.53
C SER A 67 -7.43 2.70 -0.58
N LEU A 68 -6.97 2.75 -1.82
CA LEU A 68 -7.77 2.38 -3.01
C LEU A 68 -7.44 0.96 -3.46
N TYR A 69 -6.17 0.57 -3.31
CA TYR A 69 -5.68 -0.72 -3.74
C TYR A 69 -4.65 -1.22 -2.75
N PHE A 70 -4.72 -2.50 -2.42
CA PHE A 70 -3.70 -3.19 -1.65
C PHE A 70 -3.61 -4.63 -2.14
N THR A 71 -2.40 -5.11 -2.32
CA THR A 71 -2.13 -6.51 -2.67
C THR A 71 -0.83 -6.97 -2.02
N SER A 72 -0.82 -8.25 -1.63
CA SER A 72 0.32 -8.96 -1.06
C SER A 72 0.80 -9.96 -2.10
N ASN A 73 1.99 -9.75 -2.65
CA ASN A 73 2.58 -10.60 -3.70
C ASN A 73 3.77 -11.38 -3.11
N PRO A 74 3.60 -12.65 -2.68
CA PRO A 74 4.64 -13.43 -2.00
C PRO A 74 5.90 -13.65 -2.85
N ASN A 75 5.73 -13.71 -4.16
CA ASN A 75 6.82 -13.93 -5.12
C ASN A 75 7.30 -12.63 -5.79
N GLY A 76 6.80 -11.47 -5.36
CA GLY A 76 7.13 -10.18 -5.98
C GLY A 76 6.56 -10.02 -7.40
N GLU A 77 5.47 -10.72 -7.69
CA GLU A 77 4.82 -10.77 -9.01
C GLU A 77 4.60 -9.38 -9.61
N SER A 78 4.78 -9.34 -10.93
CA SER A 78 4.59 -8.16 -11.73
C SER A 78 3.11 -7.94 -11.97
N GLU A 79 2.62 -6.73 -11.71
CA GLU A 79 1.21 -6.44 -11.77
C GLU A 79 0.94 -5.13 -12.50
N LEU A 80 0.10 -5.24 -13.53
CA LEU A 80 -0.46 -4.12 -14.26
C LEU A 80 -1.82 -3.79 -13.69
N VAL A 81 -1.98 -2.55 -13.21
CA VAL A 81 -3.25 -2.07 -12.66
C VAL A 81 -3.82 -1.02 -13.60
N SER A 82 -5.06 -1.21 -14.04
CA SER A 82 -5.79 -0.20 -14.80
C SER A 82 -6.30 0.88 -13.86
N ILE A 83 -5.78 2.10 -14.01
CA ILE A 83 -6.14 3.25 -13.17
C ILE A 83 -7.12 4.13 -13.94
N SER A 84 -8.27 4.39 -13.33
CA SER A 84 -9.23 5.38 -13.80
C SER A 84 -9.20 6.62 -12.93
N LEU A 85 -8.82 7.75 -13.51
CA LEU A 85 -8.80 9.05 -12.85
C LEU A 85 -10.18 9.67 -12.81
N SER A 86 -10.43 10.47 -11.76
CA SER A 86 -11.67 11.25 -11.64
C SER A 86 -11.80 12.25 -12.79
N ALA A 87 -13.05 12.56 -13.17
CA ALA A 87 -13.35 13.48 -14.27
C ALA A 87 -12.76 14.89 -14.07
N ALA A 88 -12.47 15.27 -12.82
CA ALA A 88 -11.87 16.54 -12.43
C ALA A 88 -10.33 16.61 -12.65
N CYS A 89 -9.67 15.49 -12.97
CA CYS A 89 -8.24 15.49 -13.27
C CYS A 89 -7.94 16.25 -14.57
N LYS A 90 -6.85 17.03 -14.56
CA LYS A 90 -6.36 17.77 -15.73
C LYS A 90 -5.68 16.89 -16.78
N ALA A 91 -5.45 15.62 -16.48
CA ALA A 91 -4.81 14.66 -17.37
C ALA A 91 -5.64 14.44 -18.64
N LYS A 92 -4.95 14.41 -19.80
CA LYS A 92 -5.58 14.14 -21.11
C LYS A 92 -6.06 12.69 -21.22
N ILE A 93 -5.28 11.75 -20.69
CA ILE A 93 -5.60 10.33 -20.65
C ILE A 93 -6.11 10.03 -19.25
N LYS A 94 -7.39 9.65 -19.15
CA LYS A 94 -8.06 9.41 -17.85
C LYS A 94 -8.01 7.96 -17.41
N THR A 95 -7.78 7.05 -18.34
CA THR A 95 -7.62 5.64 -18.06
C THR A 95 -6.32 5.18 -18.68
N PHE A 96 -5.43 4.65 -17.86
CA PHE A 96 -4.15 4.12 -18.30
C PHE A 96 -3.75 2.95 -17.43
N GLU A 97 -2.88 2.10 -17.97
CA GLU A 97 -2.31 0.98 -17.24
C GLU A 97 -1.04 1.45 -16.52
N PHE A 98 -0.97 1.17 -15.22
CA PHE A 98 0.16 1.49 -14.39
C PHE A 98 0.89 0.22 -13.98
N ASP A 99 2.18 0.20 -14.28
CA ASP A 99 3.08 -0.91 -13.95
C ASP A 99 3.72 -0.67 -12.57
N LEU A 100 3.23 -1.39 -11.55
CA LEU A 100 3.78 -1.41 -10.18
C LEU A 100 5.22 -1.97 -10.00
N PRO A 101 5.76 -2.88 -10.83
CA PRO A 101 7.12 -3.39 -10.73
C PRO A 101 8.17 -2.40 -11.19
N ASN A 102 7.94 -1.62 -12.23
CA ASN A 102 8.98 -0.68 -12.69
C ASN A 102 9.15 0.55 -11.77
N SER A 103 8.36 0.64 -10.71
CA SER A 103 8.38 1.73 -9.73
C SER A 103 9.08 1.37 -8.41
N VAL A 104 9.87 0.27 -8.36
CA VAL A 104 10.63 -0.14 -7.17
C VAL A 104 11.50 1.00 -6.66
N SER A 105 11.10 1.61 -5.54
CA SER A 105 11.99 2.44 -4.73
C SER A 105 12.42 1.65 -3.50
N LYS A 106 13.72 1.65 -3.21
CA LYS A 106 14.22 1.26 -1.89
C LYS A 106 13.58 2.20 -0.87
N ALA A 107 12.73 1.66 -0.01
CA ALA A 107 12.16 2.28 1.19
C ALA A 107 12.02 3.82 1.14
N GLY A 108 10.90 4.32 0.60
CA GLY A 108 10.43 5.66 0.97
C GLY A 108 9.89 6.56 -0.14
N VAL A 109 9.95 6.18 -1.42
CA VAL A 109 9.47 7.05 -2.52
C VAL A 109 8.11 6.56 -3.02
N ALA A 110 7.06 7.30 -2.67
CA ALA A 110 5.72 7.13 -3.21
C ALA A 110 5.59 7.90 -4.52
N TRP A 111 5.19 7.22 -5.59
CA TRP A 111 5.00 7.85 -6.89
C TRP A 111 3.67 8.59 -6.91
N VAL A 112 3.69 9.85 -7.33
CA VAL A 112 2.50 10.69 -7.48
C VAL A 112 1.80 10.32 -8.79
N ILE A 113 0.55 9.87 -8.68
CA ILE A 113 -0.35 9.59 -9.80
C ILE A 113 -1.29 10.79 -9.95
N ARG A 114 -1.25 11.48 -11.09
CA ARG A 114 -2.04 12.68 -11.39
C ARG A 114 -2.72 12.61 -12.74
#